data_AF-A0A2E4N1X9-F1
#
_entry.id   AF-A0A2E4N1X9-F1
#
_cell.length_a   1.000
_cell.length_b   1.000
_cell.length_c   1.000
_cell.angle_alpha   90.00
_cell.angle_beta   90.00
_cell.angle_gamma   90.00
#
_symmetry.space_group_name_H-M   'P 1'
#
loop_
_entity.id
_entity.type
_entity.pdbx_description
1 polymer ?
#
loop_
_entity_poly.entity_id
_entity_poly.type
_entity_poly.pdbx_seq_one_letter_code
_entity_poly.pdbx_strand_id
1 'polypeptide(L)'
;MTDTLPSVFVIGSSLTLAMHPYMQMMCQGRLAYSRKGEEPDEIALALRDLDTPQGAAGGDSSMVLAYLSELEQTDSFHPDIVLLATGGHDLRKNVELGTYQVPIKNFCKNLESIVQWFTARSIKLAWMRIGPLDEKLHNSRAKSFHRYEIDVDAYNQAAEEILKRYTVHILDFPGFTRGLGKLEDIVYDHVHFKDEIVRQQAAYVVGFLEGLAPGSR
;
A
#
# COMPACT_ATOMS: atom_id res chain seq x y z
N MET A 1 24.61 23.70 -5.96
CA MET A 1 24.02 22.35 -5.93
C MET A 1 22.58 22.54 -6.33
N THR A 2 22.13 21.94 -7.43
CA THR A 2 20.70 21.88 -7.72
C THR A 2 20.10 20.99 -6.65
N ASP A 3 19.36 21.55 -5.69
CA ASP A 3 18.68 20.76 -4.66
C ASP A 3 17.67 19.86 -5.38
N THR A 4 18.06 18.60 -5.57
CA THR A 4 17.16 17.57 -6.07
C THR A 4 16.20 17.23 -4.95
N LEU A 5 14.89 17.32 -5.22
CA LEU A 5 13.87 16.96 -4.25
C LEU A 5 14.05 15.49 -3.82
N PRO A 6 13.83 15.15 -2.54
CA PRO A 6 13.81 13.78 -2.08
C PRO A 6 12.83 12.94 -2.89
N SER A 7 13.29 11.80 -3.38
CA SER A 7 12.53 10.89 -4.23
C SER A 7 11.69 9.91 -3.42
N VAL A 8 10.42 9.78 -3.79
CA VAL A 8 9.46 8.87 -3.15
C VAL A 8 8.87 7.98 -4.22
N PHE A 9 8.93 6.67 -3.98
CA PHE A 9 8.31 5.67 -4.85
C PHE A 9 7.22 4.89 -4.12
N VAL A 10 6.03 4.78 -4.72
CA VAL A 10 4.90 4.03 -4.12
C VAL A 10 4.69 2.68 -4.79
N ILE A 11 4.68 1.62 -3.99
CA ILE A 11 4.21 0.28 -4.38
C ILE A 11 2.96 -0.01 -3.55
N GLY A 12 1.79 -0.02 -4.18
CA GLY A 12 0.54 -0.19 -3.44
C GLY A 12 -0.64 -0.66 -4.26
N SER A 13 -1.72 -1.01 -3.56
CA SER A 13 -2.99 -1.48 -4.15
C SER A 13 -3.83 -0.35 -4.76
N SER A 14 -5.06 -0.68 -5.13
CA SER A 14 -6.07 0.28 -5.61
C SER A 14 -6.30 1.47 -4.67
N LEU A 15 -6.12 1.31 -3.35
CA LEU A 15 -6.24 2.43 -2.40
C LEU A 15 -5.21 3.54 -2.68
N THR A 16 -3.95 3.15 -2.92
CA THR A 16 -2.90 4.11 -3.30
C THR A 16 -3.07 4.63 -4.73
N LEU A 17 -3.74 3.87 -5.60
CA LEU A 17 -4.12 4.33 -6.94
C LEU A 17 -5.18 5.42 -6.89
N ALA A 18 -6.18 5.30 -6.03
CA ALA A 18 -7.17 6.35 -5.79
C ALA A 18 -6.51 7.63 -5.26
N MET A 19 -5.52 7.51 -4.36
CA MET A 19 -4.77 8.65 -3.82
C MET A 19 -3.81 9.29 -4.81
N HIS A 20 -3.43 8.61 -5.89
CA HIS A 20 -2.34 9.02 -6.79
C HIS A 20 -2.46 10.46 -7.33
N PRO A 21 -3.60 10.93 -7.89
CA PRO A 21 -3.71 12.30 -8.39
C PRO A 21 -3.49 13.35 -7.30
N TYR A 22 -3.99 13.08 -6.08
CA TYR A 22 -3.82 13.97 -4.94
C TYR A 22 -2.40 13.97 -4.40
N MET A 23 -1.78 12.78 -4.27
CA MET A 23 -0.39 12.67 -3.83
C MET A 23 0.55 13.36 -4.82
N GLN A 24 0.35 13.15 -6.13
CA GLN A 24 1.17 13.80 -7.17
C GLN A 24 1.07 15.33 -7.08
N MET A 25 -0.15 15.87 -6.92
CA MET A 25 -0.37 17.30 -6.74
C MET A 25 0.28 17.82 -5.46
N MET A 26 0.10 17.13 -4.34
CA MET A 26 0.62 17.55 -3.04
C MET A 26 2.15 17.47 -2.98
N CYS A 27 2.79 16.50 -3.62
CA CYS A 27 4.24 16.38 -3.63
C CYS A 27 4.96 17.48 -4.43
N GLN A 28 4.27 18.26 -5.27
CA GLN A 28 4.89 19.27 -6.13
C GLN A 28 5.76 20.25 -5.34
N GLY A 29 7.03 20.39 -5.75
CA GLY A 29 8.01 21.28 -5.12
C GLY A 29 8.54 20.80 -3.76
N ARG A 30 8.12 19.62 -3.28
CA ARG A 30 8.48 19.08 -1.95
C ARG A 30 9.12 17.69 -2.04
N LEU A 31 8.57 16.81 -2.89
CA LEU A 31 9.02 15.44 -3.09
C LEU A 31 8.98 15.10 -4.60
N ALA A 32 10.00 14.40 -5.09
CA ALA A 32 9.98 13.79 -6.41
C ALA A 32 9.20 12.47 -6.34
N TYR A 33 7.88 12.55 -6.56
CA TYR A 33 6.96 11.43 -6.42
C TYR A 33 6.81 10.62 -7.72
N SER A 34 6.89 9.29 -7.60
CA SER A 34 6.54 8.32 -8.64
C SER A 34 5.93 7.06 -8.03
N ARG A 35 5.41 6.15 -8.87
CA ARG A 35 4.79 4.90 -8.42
C ARG A 35 5.04 3.74 -9.38
N LYS A 36 4.78 2.53 -8.90
CA LYS A 36 4.65 1.36 -9.79
C LYS A 36 3.52 1.60 -10.79
N GLY A 37 3.86 1.48 -12.07
CA GLY A 37 2.93 1.58 -13.21
C GLY A 37 2.27 2.96 -13.32
N GLU A 38 3.07 4.01 -13.49
CA GLU A 38 2.56 5.37 -13.73
C GLU A 38 2.10 5.61 -15.17
N GLU A 39 2.43 4.71 -16.09
CA GLU A 39 2.01 4.79 -17.48
C GLU A 39 0.47 4.74 -17.61
N PRO A 40 -0.14 5.56 -18.49
CA PRO A 40 -1.59 5.62 -18.65
C PRO A 40 -2.25 4.26 -18.91
N ASP A 41 -1.58 3.38 -19.67
CA ASP A 41 -2.08 2.04 -19.99
C ASP A 41 -2.05 1.12 -18.76
N GLU A 42 -1.03 1.22 -17.90
CA GLU A 42 -0.91 0.45 -16.66
C GLU A 42 -1.98 0.89 -15.63
N ILE A 43 -2.24 2.20 -15.56
CA ILE A 43 -3.32 2.76 -14.75
C ILE A 43 -4.67 2.30 -15.30
N ALA A 44 -4.88 2.41 -16.61
CA ALA A 44 -6.12 1.98 -17.25
C ALA A 44 -6.37 0.48 -17.03
N LEU A 45 -5.33 -0.37 -17.10
CA LEU A 45 -5.42 -1.79 -16.76
C LEU A 45 -5.84 -1.97 -15.32
N ALA A 46 -5.20 -1.30 -14.35
CA ALA A 46 -5.55 -1.42 -12.94
C ALA A 46 -6.99 -0.98 -12.65
N LEU A 47 -7.53 0.01 -13.37
CA LEU A 47 -8.89 0.52 -13.19
C LEU A 47 -9.98 -0.38 -13.81
N ARG A 48 -9.63 -1.35 -14.67
CA ARG A 48 -10.62 -2.27 -15.27
C ARG A 48 -11.27 -3.19 -14.24
N ASP A 49 -10.49 -3.64 -13.27
CA ASP A 49 -10.93 -4.50 -12.18
C ASP A 49 -10.10 -4.21 -10.94
N LEU A 50 -10.68 -3.49 -9.98
CA LEU A 50 -10.01 -3.13 -8.73
C LEU A 50 -9.87 -4.35 -7.79
N ASP A 51 -10.62 -5.42 -8.05
CA ASP A 51 -10.49 -6.66 -7.31
C ASP A 51 -9.34 -7.50 -7.85
N THR A 52 -9.13 -7.60 -9.16
CA THR A 52 -8.00 -8.37 -9.71
C THR A 52 -6.77 -7.48 -9.86
N PRO A 53 -5.71 -7.66 -9.04
CA PRO A 53 -4.53 -6.80 -9.15
C PRO A 53 -3.83 -7.00 -10.49
N GLN A 54 -3.73 -5.92 -11.26
CA GLN A 54 -3.05 -5.88 -12.55
C GLN A 54 -2.53 -4.47 -12.83
N GLY A 55 -1.63 -4.35 -13.80
CA GLY A 55 -1.05 -3.08 -14.21
C GLY A 55 -0.36 -2.33 -13.06
N ALA A 56 -0.82 -1.10 -12.82
CA ALA A 56 -0.34 -0.21 -11.75
C ALA A 56 -0.59 -0.70 -10.31
N ALA A 57 -1.45 -1.71 -10.10
CA ALA A 57 -1.70 -2.25 -8.77
C ALA A 57 -0.54 -3.16 -8.31
N GLY A 58 -0.07 -2.95 -7.08
CA GLY A 58 0.98 -3.76 -6.45
C GLY A 58 0.50 -5.14 -5.97
N GLY A 59 -0.82 -5.34 -5.84
CA GLY A 59 -1.42 -6.62 -5.48
C GLY A 59 -1.07 -7.13 -4.08
N ASP A 60 -0.93 -8.45 -3.98
CA ASP A 60 -0.51 -9.14 -2.74
C ASP A 60 1.02 -9.14 -2.57
N SER A 61 1.51 -9.59 -1.42
CA SER A 61 2.94 -9.61 -1.12
C SER A 61 3.77 -10.49 -2.06
N SER A 62 3.18 -11.51 -2.69
CA SER A 62 3.89 -12.37 -3.66
C SER A 62 4.11 -11.62 -4.97
N MET A 63 3.13 -10.82 -5.40
CA MET A 63 3.26 -9.95 -6.57
C MET A 63 4.29 -8.84 -6.35
N VAL A 64 4.37 -8.28 -5.14
CA VAL A 64 5.42 -7.32 -4.79
C VAL A 64 6.81 -7.97 -4.92
N LEU A 65 7.01 -9.19 -4.42
CA LEU A 65 8.28 -9.90 -4.59
C LEU A 65 8.65 -10.15 -6.05
N ALA A 66 7.67 -10.53 -6.88
CA ALA A 66 7.89 -10.71 -8.31
C ALA A 66 8.36 -9.40 -8.96
N TYR A 67 7.70 -8.28 -8.62
CA TYR A 67 8.09 -6.96 -9.11
C TYR A 67 9.49 -6.54 -8.63
N LEU A 68 9.85 -6.78 -7.37
CA LEU A 68 11.20 -6.50 -6.89
C LEU A 68 12.26 -7.33 -7.61
N SER A 69 11.97 -8.59 -7.92
CA SER A 69 12.84 -9.46 -8.72
C SER A 69 13.07 -8.92 -10.13
N GLU A 70 12.06 -8.32 -10.75
CA GLU A 70 12.19 -7.64 -12.04
C GLU A 70 13.06 -6.39 -11.94
N LEU A 71 12.88 -5.58 -10.88
CA LEU A 71 13.71 -4.41 -10.62
C LEU A 71 15.18 -4.74 -10.38
N GLU A 72 15.51 -5.93 -9.86
CA GLU A 72 16.92 -6.37 -9.70
C GLU A 72 17.66 -6.45 -11.03
N GLN A 73 16.94 -6.60 -12.14
CA GLN A 73 17.53 -6.62 -13.47
C GLN A 73 17.81 -5.20 -14.02
N THR A 74 17.50 -4.17 -13.24
CA THR A 74 17.68 -2.76 -13.62
C THR A 74 18.56 -2.04 -12.61
N ASP A 75 19.60 -1.35 -13.09
CA ASP A 75 20.53 -0.61 -12.22
C ASP A 75 20.03 0.78 -11.77
N SER A 76 18.76 1.12 -12.05
CA SER A 76 18.26 2.49 -11.89
C SER A 76 17.30 2.70 -10.71
N PHE A 77 16.89 1.64 -10.00
CA PHE A 77 15.91 1.77 -8.93
C PHE A 77 16.54 2.20 -7.60
N HIS A 78 16.61 3.52 -7.38
CA HIS A 78 17.21 4.12 -6.18
C HIS A 78 16.42 5.30 -5.59
N PRO A 79 15.14 5.11 -5.21
CA PRO A 79 14.40 6.15 -4.48
C PRO A 79 14.97 6.34 -3.07
N ASP A 80 14.85 7.55 -2.52
CA ASP A 80 15.22 7.84 -1.13
C ASP A 80 14.26 7.14 -0.15
N ILE A 81 12.97 7.12 -0.49
CA ILE A 81 11.90 6.53 0.30
C ILE A 81 10.99 5.67 -0.58
N VAL A 82 10.62 4.49 -0.07
CA VAL A 82 9.55 3.67 -0.63
C VAL A 82 8.37 3.61 0.34
N LEU A 83 7.17 3.93 -0.14
CA LEU A 83 5.92 3.58 0.55
C LEU A 83 5.43 2.23 0.02
N LEU A 84 5.38 1.24 0.90
CA LEU A 84 4.81 -0.08 0.63
C LEU A 84 3.43 -0.21 1.26
N ALA A 85 2.42 -0.40 0.42
CA ALA A 85 1.02 -0.63 0.81
C ALA A 85 0.54 -2.00 0.29
N THR A 86 0.90 -3.06 1.02
CA THR A 86 0.56 -4.46 0.70
C THR A 86 -0.11 -5.16 1.90
N GLY A 87 -0.71 -6.34 1.69
CA GLY A 87 -1.41 -7.10 2.73
C GLY A 87 -2.93 -7.20 2.54
N GLY A 88 -3.57 -6.19 1.94
CA GLY A 88 -5.03 -6.17 1.76
C GLY A 88 -5.56 -7.20 0.74
N HIS A 89 -4.72 -7.62 -0.21
CA HIS A 89 -5.04 -8.71 -1.15
C HIS A 89 -4.69 -10.07 -0.56
N ASP A 90 -3.63 -10.15 0.25
CA ASP A 90 -3.15 -11.36 0.90
C ASP A 90 -4.23 -12.05 1.75
N LEU A 91 -4.98 -11.26 2.53
CA LEU A 91 -6.00 -11.75 3.47
C LEU A 91 -7.34 -12.13 2.83
N ARG A 92 -7.46 -12.08 1.50
CA ARG A 92 -8.70 -12.51 0.82
C ARG A 92 -8.90 -14.00 0.99
N LYS A 93 -10.04 -14.39 1.54
CA LYS A 93 -10.40 -15.79 1.73
C LYS A 93 -11.38 -16.23 0.63
N ASN A 94 -10.94 -17.12 -0.25
CA ASN A 94 -11.78 -17.67 -1.29
C ASN A 94 -13.00 -18.39 -0.66
N VAL A 95 -14.20 -18.08 -1.14
CA VAL A 95 -15.45 -18.61 -0.54
C VAL A 95 -15.61 -20.12 -0.80
N GLU A 96 -15.17 -20.62 -1.95
CA GLU A 96 -15.32 -22.02 -2.34
C GLU A 96 -14.27 -22.92 -1.68
N LEU A 97 -13.01 -22.48 -1.68
CA LEU A 97 -11.86 -23.24 -1.19
C LEU A 97 -11.60 -23.02 0.31
N GLY A 98 -12.11 -21.92 0.88
CA GLY A 98 -11.85 -21.52 2.26
C GLY A 98 -10.40 -21.12 2.53
N THR A 99 -9.58 -20.96 1.50
CA THR A 99 -8.15 -20.64 1.58
C THR A 99 -7.89 -19.14 1.42
N TYR A 100 -6.86 -18.65 2.10
CA TYR A 100 -6.37 -17.28 1.91
C TYR A 100 -5.55 -17.17 0.63
N GLN A 101 -5.65 -16.04 -0.07
CA GLN A 101 -4.86 -15.72 -1.27
C GLN A 101 -3.37 -15.82 -0.96
N VAL A 102 -2.92 -15.22 0.14
CA VAL A 102 -1.60 -15.48 0.73
C VAL A 102 -1.79 -15.74 2.22
N PRO A 103 -1.69 -17.00 2.69
CA PRO A 103 -1.81 -17.33 4.10
C PRO A 103 -0.81 -16.54 4.96
N ILE A 104 -1.19 -16.18 6.20
CA ILE A 104 -0.39 -15.27 7.05
C ILE A 104 1.07 -15.69 7.21
N LYS A 105 1.36 -16.99 7.29
CA LYS A 105 2.73 -17.52 7.35
C LYS A 105 3.55 -17.18 6.10
N ASN A 106 2.94 -17.24 4.92
CA ASN A 106 3.58 -16.88 3.66
C ASN A 106 3.69 -15.36 3.52
N PHE A 107 2.66 -14.62 3.92
CA PHE A 107 2.72 -13.15 3.99
C PHE A 107 3.90 -12.68 4.86
N CYS A 108 4.09 -13.28 6.04
CA CYS A 108 5.22 -12.97 6.92
C CYS A 108 6.57 -13.20 6.23
N LYS A 109 6.74 -14.36 5.57
CA LYS A 109 7.96 -14.67 4.82
C LYS A 109 8.19 -13.68 3.70
N ASN A 110 7.13 -13.37 2.95
CA ASN A 110 7.21 -12.44 1.84
C ASN A 110 7.59 -11.03 2.31
N LEU A 111 6.96 -10.54 3.37
CA LEU A 111 7.25 -9.24 3.96
C LEU A 111 8.69 -9.16 4.47
N GLU A 112 9.18 -10.21 5.14
CA GLU A 112 10.57 -10.28 5.59
C GLU A 112 11.55 -10.21 4.41
N SER A 113 11.31 -10.96 3.33
CA SER A 113 12.10 -10.88 2.10
C SER A 113 12.06 -9.49 1.44
N ILE A 114 10.89 -8.85 1.38
CA ILE A 114 10.72 -7.50 0.84
C ILE A 114 11.55 -6.49 1.65
N VAL A 115 11.47 -6.54 2.98
CA VAL A 115 12.17 -5.59 3.85
C VAL A 115 13.68 -5.80 3.78
N GLN A 116 14.14 -7.04 3.72
CA GLN A 116 15.55 -7.36 3.51
C GLN A 116 16.07 -6.81 2.16
N TRP A 117 15.26 -6.90 1.10
CA TRP A 117 15.60 -6.38 -0.22
C TRP A 117 15.88 -4.87 -0.21
N PHE A 118 15.01 -4.09 0.43
CA PHE A 118 15.20 -2.63 0.58
C PHE A 118 16.35 -2.29 1.53
N THR A 119 16.48 -3.03 2.63
CA THR A 119 17.56 -2.85 3.61
C THR A 119 18.93 -3.04 2.96
N ALA A 120 19.10 -4.10 2.14
CA ALA A 120 20.35 -4.38 1.44
C ALA A 120 20.75 -3.25 0.45
N ARG A 121 19.78 -2.45 0.00
CA ARG A 121 19.98 -1.34 -0.93
C ARG A 121 20.03 0.02 -0.24
N SER A 122 19.98 0.06 1.08
CA SER A 122 19.94 1.30 1.87
C SER A 122 18.79 2.24 1.49
N ILE A 123 17.67 1.68 1.01
CA ILE A 123 16.45 2.43 0.67
C ILE A 123 15.60 2.55 1.94
N LYS A 124 15.13 3.76 2.27
CA LYS A 124 14.26 3.95 3.43
C LYS A 124 12.87 3.39 3.13
N LEU A 125 12.41 2.46 3.96
CA LEU A 125 11.10 1.84 3.78
C LEU A 125 10.09 2.41 4.78
N ALA A 126 8.96 2.85 4.23
CA ALA A 126 7.73 3.13 4.95
C ALA A 126 6.70 2.05 4.61
N TRP A 127 6.09 1.43 5.61
CA TRP A 127 5.00 0.49 5.41
C TRP A 127 3.68 1.09 5.87
N MET A 128 2.65 0.99 5.04
CA MET A 128 1.31 1.45 5.33
C MET A 128 0.47 0.27 5.85
N ARG A 129 -0.04 0.39 7.07
CA ARG A 129 -0.93 -0.61 7.66
C ARG A 129 -2.14 -0.89 6.76
N ILE A 130 -2.55 -2.15 6.72
CA ILE A 130 -3.73 -2.59 5.98
C ILE A 130 -4.93 -1.80 6.50
N GLY A 131 -5.62 -1.11 5.59
CA GLY A 131 -6.74 -0.23 5.89
C GLY A 131 -7.90 -0.89 6.62
N PRO A 132 -8.79 -0.07 7.21
CA PRO A 132 -9.92 -0.57 7.96
C PRO A 132 -10.93 -1.24 7.03
N LEU A 133 -11.65 -2.23 7.54
CA LEU A 133 -12.61 -3.04 6.79
C LEU A 133 -13.96 -3.00 7.49
N ASP A 134 -15.04 -2.78 6.74
CA ASP A 134 -16.38 -3.13 7.18
C ASP A 134 -16.69 -4.55 6.67
N GLU A 135 -16.52 -5.56 7.53
CA GLU A 135 -16.66 -6.96 7.16
C GLU A 135 -18.06 -7.27 6.63
N LYS A 136 -19.09 -6.74 7.29
CA LYS A 136 -20.50 -6.99 6.93
C LYS A 136 -20.80 -6.42 5.55
N LEU A 137 -20.41 -5.17 5.32
CA LEU A 137 -20.59 -4.52 4.03
C LEU A 137 -19.82 -5.27 2.94
N HIS A 138 -18.55 -5.60 3.19
CA HIS A 138 -17.70 -6.28 2.23
C HIS A 138 -18.22 -7.65 1.84
N ASN A 139 -18.47 -8.53 2.80
CA ASN A 139 -18.88 -9.91 2.53
C ASN A 139 -20.33 -9.99 2.00
N SER A 140 -21.14 -8.94 2.18
CA SER A 140 -22.46 -8.86 1.51
C SER A 140 -22.35 -8.64 -0.01
N ARG A 141 -21.32 -7.89 -0.44
CA ARG A 141 -21.13 -7.46 -1.83
C ARG A 141 -20.16 -8.35 -2.61
N ALA A 142 -19.03 -8.73 -2.02
CA ALA A 142 -18.05 -9.61 -2.63
C ALA A 142 -18.57 -11.06 -2.65
N LYS A 143 -18.49 -11.74 -3.81
CA LYS A 143 -19.04 -13.09 -3.99
C LYS A 143 -17.99 -14.18 -4.06
N SER A 144 -16.82 -13.88 -4.63
CA SER A 144 -15.75 -14.85 -4.86
C SER A 144 -14.78 -14.98 -3.69
N PHE A 145 -14.68 -13.94 -2.86
CA PHE A 145 -13.85 -13.94 -1.65
C PHE A 145 -14.49 -13.10 -0.55
N HIS A 146 -14.16 -13.46 0.68
CA HIS A 146 -14.47 -12.67 1.87
C HIS A 146 -13.19 -12.10 2.47
N ARG A 147 -13.36 -11.08 3.30
CA ARG A 147 -12.34 -10.57 4.20
C ARG A 147 -12.94 -10.47 5.59
N TYR A 148 -12.11 -10.60 6.61
CA TYR A 148 -12.55 -10.53 8.00
C TYR A 148 -11.73 -9.50 8.77
N GLU A 149 -12.37 -8.75 9.66
CA GLU A 149 -11.69 -7.72 10.47
C GLU A 149 -10.61 -8.37 11.36
N ILE A 150 -10.88 -9.55 11.90
CA ILE A 150 -9.91 -10.32 12.70
C ILE A 150 -8.65 -10.66 11.90
N ASP A 151 -8.78 -10.89 10.58
CA ASP A 151 -7.65 -11.18 9.72
C ASP A 151 -6.87 -9.91 9.39
N VAL A 152 -7.54 -8.77 9.22
CA VAL A 152 -6.87 -7.47 9.07
C VAL A 152 -5.98 -7.19 10.29
N ASP A 153 -6.52 -7.37 11.49
CA ASP A 153 -5.78 -7.17 12.73
C ASP A 153 -4.62 -8.17 12.86
N ALA A 154 -4.86 -9.45 12.56
CA ALA A 154 -3.81 -10.48 12.62
C ALA A 154 -2.66 -10.20 11.64
N TYR A 155 -2.94 -9.81 10.40
CA TYR A 155 -1.91 -9.50 9.40
C TYR A 155 -1.17 -8.21 9.75
N ASN A 156 -1.86 -7.18 10.23
CA ASN A 156 -1.21 -5.96 10.71
C ASN A 156 -0.27 -6.25 11.88
N GLN A 157 -0.73 -7.00 12.88
CA GLN A 157 0.09 -7.39 14.03
C GLN A 157 1.31 -8.21 13.59
N ALA A 158 1.11 -9.20 12.72
CA ALA A 158 2.21 -10.02 12.21
C ALA A 158 3.24 -9.19 11.42
N ALA A 159 2.79 -8.21 10.65
CA ALA A 159 3.67 -7.26 9.97
C ALA A 159 4.46 -6.42 10.97
N GLU A 160 3.81 -5.80 11.95
CA GLU A 160 4.46 -4.98 12.98
C GLU A 160 5.56 -5.77 13.74
N GLU A 161 5.28 -7.02 14.10
CA GLU A 161 6.24 -7.91 14.77
C GLU A 161 7.49 -8.20 13.92
N ILE A 162 7.34 -8.27 12.59
CA ILE A 162 8.45 -8.43 11.67
C ILE A 162 9.20 -7.10 11.53
N LEU A 163 8.46 -6.03 11.22
CA LEU A 163 8.99 -4.73 10.83
C LEU A 163 9.73 -4.02 11.96
N LYS A 164 9.34 -4.22 13.23
CA LYS A 164 10.06 -3.67 14.39
C LYS A 164 11.51 -4.16 14.52
N ARG A 165 11.86 -5.27 13.87
CA ARG A 165 13.22 -5.81 13.81
C ARG A 165 14.09 -5.08 12.78
N TYR A 166 13.49 -4.20 11.99
CA TYR A 166 14.11 -3.42 10.92
C TYR A 166 13.87 -1.93 11.15
N THR A 167 14.63 -1.08 10.45
CA THR A 167 14.44 0.38 10.46
C THR A 167 13.33 0.78 9.49
N VAL A 168 12.12 0.26 9.71
CA VAL A 168 10.94 0.54 8.87
C VAL A 168 10.01 1.51 9.59
N HIS A 169 9.57 2.54 8.89
CA HIS A 169 8.58 3.49 9.41
C HIS A 169 7.17 2.95 9.15
N ILE A 170 6.33 2.90 10.18
CA ILE A 170 4.97 2.35 10.08
C ILE A 170 3.96 3.50 10.06
N LEU A 171 3.20 3.62 8.97
CA LEU A 171 2.12 4.59 8.81
C LEU A 171 0.81 3.99 9.32
N ASP A 172 0.22 4.61 10.34
CA ASP A 172 -1.10 4.25 10.84
C ASP A 172 -2.22 4.77 9.92
N PHE A 173 -2.45 4.06 8.83
CA PHE A 173 -3.55 4.33 7.92
C PHE A 173 -4.95 3.98 8.49
N PRO A 174 -5.15 2.86 9.23
CA PRO A 174 -6.43 2.52 9.82
C PRO A 174 -6.93 3.49 10.89
N GLY A 175 -6.04 3.90 11.80
CA GLY A 175 -6.37 4.84 12.87
C GLY A 175 -6.76 6.20 12.31
N PHE A 176 -5.98 6.71 11.34
CA PHE A 176 -6.33 7.95 10.64
C PHE A 176 -7.68 7.84 9.95
N THR A 177 -7.89 6.78 9.15
CA THR A 177 -9.12 6.61 8.35
C THR A 177 -10.36 6.46 9.23
N ARG A 178 -10.29 5.72 10.34
CA ARG A 178 -11.40 5.62 11.31
C ARG A 178 -11.71 6.95 11.99
N GLY A 179 -10.73 7.85 12.10
CA GLY A 179 -10.91 9.20 12.59
C GLY A 179 -11.74 10.10 11.65
N LEU A 180 -11.90 9.72 10.38
CA LEU A 180 -12.65 10.51 9.39
C LEU A 180 -14.16 10.23 9.39
N GLY A 181 -14.60 9.15 10.04
CA GLY A 181 -16.01 8.78 10.12
C GLY A 181 -16.22 7.27 10.24
N LYS A 182 -17.50 6.86 10.34
CA LYS A 182 -17.85 5.44 10.27
C LYS A 182 -17.59 4.92 8.86
N LEU A 183 -17.08 3.69 8.75
CA LEU A 183 -16.68 3.11 7.46
C LEU A 183 -17.82 3.12 6.44
N GLU A 184 -19.02 2.66 6.84
CA GLU A 184 -20.24 2.67 6.02
C GLU A 184 -20.59 4.05 5.43
N ASP A 185 -20.20 5.13 6.10
CA ASP A 185 -20.47 6.51 5.68
C ASP A 185 -19.37 7.08 4.77
N ILE A 186 -18.16 6.54 4.81
CA ILE A 186 -16.98 7.12 4.12
C ILE A 186 -16.50 6.28 2.93
N VAL A 187 -16.94 5.02 2.82
CA VAL A 187 -16.75 4.22 1.60
C VAL A 187 -17.82 4.56 0.57
N TYR A 188 -17.47 4.53 -0.73
CA TYR A 188 -18.48 4.58 -1.80
C TYR A 188 -18.90 3.18 -2.25
N ASP A 189 -18.01 2.19 -2.12
CA ASP A 189 -18.32 0.78 -2.35
C ASP A 189 -18.24 -0.05 -1.06
N HIS A 190 -17.43 -1.10 -1.02
CA HIS A 190 -17.16 -1.90 0.17
C HIS A 190 -15.69 -1.85 0.63
N VAL A 191 -14.81 -1.17 -0.09
CA VAL A 191 -13.35 -1.11 0.15
C VAL A 191 -12.81 0.30 -0.16
N HIS A 192 -13.30 0.96 -1.21
CA HIS A 192 -12.81 2.23 -1.71
C HIS A 192 -13.61 3.41 -1.13
N PHE A 193 -12.87 4.50 -0.88
CA PHE A 193 -13.35 5.67 -0.15
C PHE A 193 -13.88 6.76 -1.07
N LYS A 194 -14.83 7.55 -0.57
CA LYS A 194 -15.33 8.75 -1.25
C LYS A 194 -14.19 9.73 -1.53
N ASP A 195 -14.33 10.55 -2.56
CA ASP A 195 -13.27 11.43 -3.04
C ASP A 195 -12.70 12.37 -1.96
N GLU A 196 -13.56 12.96 -1.13
CA GLU A 196 -13.14 13.84 -0.04
C GLU A 196 -12.31 13.11 1.03
N ILE A 197 -12.53 11.81 1.18
CA ILE A 197 -11.81 10.94 2.13
C ILE A 197 -10.47 10.53 1.52
N VAL A 198 -10.46 10.15 0.24
CA VAL A 198 -9.23 9.85 -0.52
C VAL A 198 -8.27 11.03 -0.49
N ARG A 199 -8.78 12.26 -0.64
CA ARG A 199 -7.97 13.49 -0.56
C ARG A 199 -7.34 13.70 0.81
N GLN A 200 -8.08 13.47 1.89
CA GLN A 200 -7.57 13.57 3.26
C GLN A 200 -6.54 12.48 3.56
N GLN A 201 -6.80 11.26 3.10
CA GLN A 201 -5.85 10.14 3.16
C GLN A 201 -4.56 10.44 2.41
N ALA A 202 -4.65 10.99 1.20
CA ALA A 202 -3.47 11.41 0.43
C ALA A 202 -2.65 12.48 1.18
N ALA A 203 -3.31 13.48 1.77
CA ALA A 203 -2.63 14.51 2.56
C ALA A 203 -1.90 13.94 3.77
N TYR A 204 -2.52 12.99 4.49
CA TYR A 204 -1.91 12.30 5.62
C TYR A 204 -0.69 11.47 5.20
N VAL A 205 -0.82 10.69 4.12
CA VAL A 205 0.28 9.88 3.58
C VAL A 205 1.44 10.77 3.12
N VAL A 206 1.17 11.85 2.40
CA VAL A 206 2.22 12.79 1.94
C VAL A 206 2.91 13.46 3.13
N GLY A 207 2.15 13.98 4.10
CA GLY A 207 2.74 14.60 5.28
C GLY A 207 3.63 13.64 6.09
N PHE A 208 3.24 12.37 6.19
CA PHE A 208 4.10 11.34 6.77
C PHE A 208 5.41 11.15 5.98
N LEU A 209 5.32 11.04 4.66
CA LEU A 209 6.50 10.85 3.79
C LEU A 209 7.44 12.05 3.83
N GLU A 210 6.92 13.27 3.90
CA GLU A 210 7.72 14.49 4.07
C GLU A 210 8.50 14.48 5.38
N GLY A 211 7.87 14.03 6.48
CA GLY A 211 8.55 13.84 7.76
C GLY A 211 9.67 12.81 7.74
N LEU A 212 9.72 11.95 6.70
CA LEU A 212 10.80 10.98 6.50
C LEU A 212 11.88 11.47 5.53
N ALA A 213 11.61 12.52 4.75
CA ALA A 213 12.51 13.04 3.74
C ALA A 213 13.84 13.52 4.36
N PRO A 214 15.00 13.32 3.71
CA PRO A 214 16.26 13.89 4.19
C PRO A 214 16.13 15.41 4.38
N GLY A 215 16.49 15.91 5.57
CA GLY A 215 16.48 17.35 5.86
C GLY A 215 15.16 17.93 6.36
N SER A 216 14.09 17.14 6.52
CA SER A 216 12.94 17.57 7.31
C SER A 216 13.32 17.62 8.80
N ARG A 217 12.97 18.73 9.46
CA ARG A 217 13.18 18.97 10.89
C ARG A 217 11.95 18.62 11.69
#